data_AF-A0AAU3UL87-F1
#
_entry.id   AF-A0AAU3UL87-F1
#
_cell.length_a   1.000
_cell.length_b   1.000
_cell.length_c   1.000
_cell.angle_alpha   90.00
_cell.angle_beta   90.00
_cell.angle_gamma   90.00
#
_symmetry.space_group_name_H-M   'P 1'
#
loop_
_entity.id
_entity.type
_entity.pdbx_description
1 polymer ?
#
loop_
_entity_poly.entity_id
_entity_poly.type
_entity_poly.pdbx_seq_one_letter_code
_entity_poly.pdbx_strand_id
1 'polypeptide(L)'
;MSTDYNAAGFGAELPSPATLLRAFREPVSDVGRDHAVLDSAHELVRCHEQRQRALEAAHAREATPDDVADCSHRIDTIDEQRADLVARIDEWVAANIPHRSGASLHTETLGAVIDRMAAKWVAAQQALGVPEPAARQQSKGADGRNRRRAIAHRISEDRPHRVVDTEAHLQWYRLAELADGYRDLITEVAQHRRRLPTW
;
A
#
# COMPACT_ATOMS: atom_id res chain seq x y z
N MET A 1 -33.58 -25.29 -14.81
CA MET A 1 -33.88 -24.85 -13.43
C MET A 1 -32.69 -24.03 -12.96
N SER A 2 -32.76 -22.71 -13.15
CA SER A 2 -31.82 -21.79 -12.52
C SER A 2 -32.26 -21.66 -11.07
N THR A 3 -31.41 -22.09 -10.15
CA THR A 3 -31.60 -21.81 -8.73
C THR A 3 -31.20 -20.36 -8.50
N ASP A 4 -32.21 -19.49 -8.51
CA ASP A 4 -32.15 -18.20 -7.84
C ASP A 4 -31.81 -18.46 -6.37
N TYR A 5 -30.55 -18.27 -5.99
CA TYR A 5 -30.17 -18.10 -4.59
C TYR A 5 -30.56 -16.69 -4.18
N ASN A 6 -31.85 -16.53 -3.90
CA ASN A 6 -32.41 -15.36 -3.26
C ASN A 6 -31.76 -15.21 -1.87
N ALA A 7 -30.90 -14.20 -1.77
CA ALA A 7 -30.69 -13.33 -0.63
C ALA A 7 -31.43 -13.74 0.67
N ALA A 8 -30.87 -14.71 1.37
CA ALA A 8 -31.21 -15.01 2.76
C ALA A 8 -30.00 -14.63 3.62
N GLY A 9 -30.20 -13.64 4.50
CA GLY A 9 -29.19 -12.90 5.25
C GLY A 9 -28.11 -13.76 5.92
N PHE A 10 -26.88 -13.59 5.42
CA PHE A 10 -25.67 -13.66 6.22
C PHE A 10 -25.10 -12.23 6.21
N GLY A 11 -24.63 -11.74 7.36
CA GLY A 11 -24.14 -10.36 7.52
C GLY A 11 -23.11 -9.99 6.46
N ALA A 12 -22.93 -8.70 6.17
CA ALA A 12 -21.88 -8.28 5.25
C ALA A 12 -20.55 -8.88 5.72
N GLU A 13 -19.93 -9.69 4.88
CA GLU A 13 -18.71 -10.41 5.23
C GLU A 13 -17.53 -9.50 4.90
N LEU A 14 -16.55 -9.40 5.80
CA LEU A 14 -15.36 -8.58 5.53
C LEU A 14 -14.62 -9.11 4.30
N PRO A 15 -14.07 -8.23 3.43
CA PRO A 15 -13.39 -8.68 2.24
C PRO A 15 -12.19 -9.55 2.59
N SER A 16 -11.96 -10.62 1.83
CA SER A 16 -10.77 -11.45 2.02
C SER A 16 -9.48 -10.66 1.75
N PRO A 17 -8.31 -11.05 2.31
CA PRO A 17 -7.04 -10.40 2.01
C PRO A 17 -6.74 -10.36 0.49
N ALA A 18 -7.10 -11.42 -0.24
CA ALA A 18 -6.89 -11.48 -1.69
C ALA A 18 -7.78 -10.47 -2.44
N THR A 19 -9.03 -10.29 -1.99
CA THR A 19 -9.95 -9.28 -2.54
C THR A 19 -9.43 -7.88 -2.28
N LEU A 20 -8.93 -7.61 -1.06
CA LEU A 20 -8.39 -6.33 -0.67
C LEU A 20 -7.11 -5.98 -1.47
N LEU A 21 -6.18 -6.92 -1.59
CA LEU A 21 -4.95 -6.73 -2.39
C LEU A 21 -5.25 -6.55 -3.88
N ARG A 22 -6.33 -7.15 -4.40
CA ARG A 22 -6.80 -6.88 -5.77
C ARG A 22 -7.34 -5.45 -5.90
N ALA A 23 -8.12 -4.99 -4.94
CA ALA A 23 -8.65 -3.62 -4.91
C ALA A 23 -7.54 -2.56 -4.81
N PHE A 24 -6.43 -2.86 -4.12
CA PHE A 24 -5.25 -1.98 -4.13
C PHE A 24 -4.69 -1.77 -5.54
N ARG A 25 -4.72 -2.80 -6.39
CA ARG A 25 -4.19 -2.71 -7.75
C ARG A 25 -5.14 -2.04 -8.73
N GLU A 26 -6.43 -2.34 -8.64
CA GLU A 26 -7.45 -1.93 -9.62
C GLU A 26 -8.74 -1.52 -8.91
N PRO A 27 -9.41 -0.44 -9.35
CA PRO A 27 -10.68 -0.03 -8.78
C PRO A 27 -11.75 -1.09 -9.05
N VAL A 28 -12.53 -1.43 -8.03
CA VAL A 28 -13.59 -2.43 -8.14
C VAL A 28 -14.81 -1.76 -8.78
N SER A 29 -15.30 -2.30 -9.90
CA SER A 29 -16.41 -1.69 -10.67
C SER A 29 -17.80 -2.29 -10.35
N ASP A 30 -17.94 -3.08 -9.28
CA ASP A 30 -19.17 -3.82 -8.97
C ASP A 30 -20.03 -3.12 -7.91
N VAL A 31 -21.36 -3.20 -8.04
CA VAL A 31 -22.37 -2.39 -7.32
C VAL A 31 -22.79 -3.03 -5.98
N GLY A 32 -21.86 -3.71 -5.29
CA GLY A 32 -22.10 -4.42 -4.03
C GLY A 32 -21.95 -3.56 -2.77
N ARG A 33 -22.43 -4.03 -1.61
CA ARG A 33 -22.22 -3.32 -0.32
C ARG A 33 -20.77 -3.29 0.16
N ASP A 34 -19.98 -4.30 -0.22
CA ASP A 34 -18.54 -4.41 0.09
C ASP A 34 -17.70 -3.41 -0.72
N HIS A 35 -18.31 -2.79 -1.74
CA HIS A 35 -17.69 -1.80 -2.62
C HIS A 35 -17.18 -0.59 -1.83
N ALA A 36 -17.89 -0.13 -0.80
CA ALA A 36 -17.46 1.03 -0.01
C ALA A 36 -16.10 0.82 0.68
N VAL A 37 -15.82 -0.38 1.19
CA VAL A 37 -14.52 -0.72 1.81
C VAL A 37 -13.44 -0.87 0.76
N LEU A 38 -13.75 -1.56 -0.35
CA LEU A 38 -12.79 -1.80 -1.43
C LEU A 38 -12.41 -0.51 -2.19
N ASP A 39 -13.36 0.38 -2.39
CA ASP A 39 -13.13 1.72 -2.96
C ASP A 39 -12.30 2.58 -2.02
N SER A 40 -12.64 2.59 -0.73
CA SER A 40 -11.86 3.33 0.25
C SER A 40 -10.43 2.79 0.33
N ALA A 41 -10.25 1.46 0.27
CA ALA A 41 -8.96 0.80 0.19
C ALA A 41 -8.17 1.18 -1.07
N HIS A 42 -8.82 1.28 -2.23
CA HIS A 42 -8.19 1.76 -3.46
C HIS A 42 -7.76 3.22 -3.34
N GLU A 43 -8.62 4.09 -2.82
CA GLU A 43 -8.30 5.51 -2.64
C GLU A 43 -7.20 5.73 -1.58
N LEU A 44 -7.11 4.89 -0.53
CA LEU A 44 -5.98 4.89 0.41
C LEU A 44 -4.64 4.65 -0.29
N VAL A 45 -4.59 3.71 -1.25
CA VAL A 45 -3.40 3.50 -2.09
C VAL A 45 -3.05 4.77 -2.86
N ARG A 46 -4.04 5.44 -3.46
CA ARG A 46 -3.81 6.70 -4.18
C ARG A 46 -3.32 7.81 -3.27
N CYS A 47 -3.84 7.93 -2.04
CA CYS A 47 -3.32 8.85 -1.03
C CYS A 47 -1.84 8.57 -0.76
N HIS A 48 -1.45 7.32 -0.52
CA HIS A 48 -0.05 6.96 -0.26
C HIS A 48 0.87 7.24 -1.46
N GLU A 49 0.43 6.94 -2.69
CA GLU A 49 1.19 7.28 -3.90
C GLU A 49 1.38 8.79 -4.06
N GLN A 50 0.31 9.57 -3.87
CA GLN A 50 0.37 11.04 -3.98
C GLN A 50 1.24 11.65 -2.90
N ARG A 51 1.14 11.16 -1.66
CA ARG A 51 1.95 11.59 -0.52
C ARG A 51 3.42 11.37 -0.81
N GLN A 52 3.77 10.21 -1.37
CA GLN A 52 5.15 9.94 -1.75
C GLN A 52 5.64 10.85 -2.87
N ARG A 53 4.86 11.06 -3.93
CA ARG A 53 5.25 11.99 -5.01
C ARG A 53 5.48 13.40 -4.48
N ALA A 54 4.68 13.85 -3.51
CA ALA A 54 4.88 15.14 -2.84
C ALA A 54 6.19 15.17 -2.02
N LEU A 55 6.51 14.10 -1.29
CA LEU A 55 7.77 13.98 -0.56
C LEU A 55 8.99 13.94 -1.51
N GLU A 56 8.89 13.22 -2.62
CA GLU A 56 9.95 13.16 -3.64
C GLU A 56 10.17 14.53 -4.29
N ALA A 57 9.10 15.27 -4.58
CA ALA A 57 9.18 16.64 -5.09
C ALA A 57 9.82 17.59 -4.08
N ALA A 58 9.45 17.51 -2.80
CA ALA A 58 10.04 18.31 -1.73
C ALA A 58 11.54 18.02 -1.52
N HIS A 59 11.99 16.79 -1.76
CA HIS A 59 13.40 16.39 -1.66
C HIS A 59 14.18 16.55 -2.96
N ALA A 60 13.56 17.05 -4.03
CA ALA A 60 14.26 17.27 -5.29
C ALA A 60 15.39 18.29 -5.10
N ARG A 61 16.54 18.06 -5.75
CA ARG A 61 17.74 18.92 -5.62
C ARG A 61 17.52 20.38 -6.01
N GLU A 62 16.45 20.66 -6.76
CA GLU A 62 16.10 21.97 -7.29
C GLU A 62 14.89 22.59 -6.57
N ALA A 63 14.35 21.92 -5.54
CA ALA A 63 13.18 22.41 -4.81
C ALA A 63 13.47 23.73 -4.10
N THR A 64 12.60 24.71 -4.33
CA THR A 64 12.63 25.99 -3.63
C THR A 64 11.91 25.90 -2.28
N PRO A 65 12.12 26.83 -1.33
CA PRO A 65 11.36 26.87 -0.09
C PRO A 65 9.84 26.93 -0.29
N ASP A 66 9.38 27.62 -1.34
CA ASP A 66 7.96 27.72 -1.69
C ASP A 66 7.43 26.36 -2.18
N ASP A 67 8.21 25.63 -3.00
CA ASP A 67 7.84 24.27 -3.42
C ASP A 67 7.72 23.30 -2.23
N VAL A 68 8.60 23.43 -1.23
CA VAL A 68 8.54 22.62 0.00
C VAL A 68 7.31 22.95 0.82
N ALA A 69 6.94 24.24 0.92
CA ALA A 69 5.72 24.67 1.61
C ALA A 69 4.47 24.14 0.90
N ASP A 70 4.39 24.25 -0.42
CA ASP A 70 3.30 23.71 -1.24
C ASP A 70 3.19 22.18 -1.10
N CYS A 71 4.32 21.47 -1.10
CA CYS A 71 4.34 20.02 -0.86
C CYS A 71 3.84 19.66 0.54
N SER A 72 4.20 20.46 1.55
CA SER A 72 3.75 20.25 2.94
C SER A 72 2.24 20.42 3.06
N HIS A 73 1.68 21.52 2.52
CA HIS A 73 0.23 21.73 2.48
C HIS A 73 -0.51 20.63 1.74
N ARG A 74 0.07 20.13 0.63
CA ARG A 74 -0.49 19.02 -0.12
C ARG A 74 -0.47 17.72 0.68
N ILE A 75 0.60 17.44 1.43
CA ILE A 75 0.69 16.27 2.32
C ILE A 75 -0.37 16.35 3.41
N ASP A 76 -0.57 17.52 4.03
CA ASP A 76 -1.60 17.69 5.06
C ASP A 76 -3.00 17.40 4.49
N THR A 77 -3.32 17.93 3.31
CA THR A 77 -4.59 17.65 2.62
C THR A 77 -4.77 16.15 2.32
N ILE A 78 -3.68 15.46 1.92
CA ILE A 78 -3.71 14.01 1.66
C ILE A 78 -3.91 13.23 2.97
N ASP A 79 -3.27 13.66 4.05
CA ASP A 79 -3.36 13.01 5.36
C ASP A 79 -4.77 13.18 5.97
N GLU A 80 -5.43 14.32 5.75
CA GLU A 80 -6.85 14.54 6.08
C GLU A 80 -7.76 13.60 5.27
N GLN A 81 -7.59 13.54 3.94
CA GLN A 81 -8.34 12.62 3.08
C GLN A 81 -8.14 11.15 3.48
N ARG A 82 -6.91 10.77 3.84
CA ARG A 82 -6.59 9.41 4.34
C ARG A 82 -7.35 9.11 5.63
N ALA A 83 -7.40 10.06 6.57
CA ALA A 83 -8.15 9.90 7.81
C ALA A 83 -9.65 9.74 7.58
N ASP A 84 -10.23 10.50 6.64
CA ASP A 84 -11.64 10.38 6.26
C ASP A 84 -11.97 9.02 5.65
N LEU A 85 -11.08 8.47 4.82
CA LEU A 85 -11.23 7.13 4.23
C LEU A 85 -11.16 6.03 5.30
N VAL A 86 -10.25 6.15 6.27
CA VAL A 86 -10.16 5.23 7.42
C VAL A 86 -11.45 5.28 8.24
N ALA A 87 -11.93 6.48 8.57
CA ALA A 87 -13.17 6.66 9.32
C ALA A 87 -14.38 6.07 8.57
N ARG A 88 -14.45 6.24 7.24
CA ARG A 88 -15.51 5.66 6.41
C ARG A 88 -15.51 4.12 6.45
N ILE A 89 -14.32 3.50 6.43
CA ILE A 89 -14.20 2.04 6.58
C ILE A 89 -14.70 1.62 7.96
N ASP A 90 -14.29 2.33 9.02
CA ASP A 90 -14.68 2.00 10.39
C ASP A 90 -16.18 2.20 10.65
N GLU A 91 -16.79 3.24 10.07
CA GLU A 91 -18.23 3.46 10.11
C GLU A 91 -19.00 2.37 9.36
N TRP A 92 -18.51 1.96 8.18
CA TRP A 92 -19.10 0.83 7.45
C TRP A 92 -19.01 -0.46 8.28
N VAL A 93 -17.88 -0.72 8.94
CA VAL A 93 -17.71 -1.89 9.82
C VAL A 93 -18.69 -1.83 10.99
N ALA A 94 -18.83 -0.66 11.63
CA ALA A 94 -19.77 -0.46 12.73
C ALA A 94 -21.22 -0.75 12.31
N ALA A 95 -21.61 -0.31 11.12
CA ALA A 95 -22.96 -0.44 10.60
C ALA A 95 -23.28 -1.87 10.10
N ASN A 96 -22.29 -2.60 9.59
CA ASN A 96 -22.52 -3.86 8.88
C ASN A 96 -22.08 -5.11 9.65
N ILE A 97 -21.17 -4.99 10.63
CA ILE A 97 -20.63 -6.12 11.38
C ILE A 97 -21.33 -6.26 12.76
N PRO A 98 -22.01 -7.38 13.05
CA PRO A 98 -22.65 -7.60 14.34
C PRO A 98 -21.61 -7.78 15.46
N HIS A 99 -21.61 -6.86 16.40
CA HIS A 99 -20.72 -6.87 17.55
C HIS A 99 -21.40 -7.53 18.77
N ARG A 100 -21.01 -8.74 19.16
CA ARG A 100 -21.54 -9.38 20.39
C ARG A 100 -20.97 -8.71 21.64
N SER A 101 -21.82 -8.42 22.62
CA SER A 101 -21.42 -7.95 23.95
C SER A 101 -20.61 -9.02 24.68
N GLY A 102 -19.33 -8.76 24.99
CA GLY A 102 -18.45 -9.65 25.77
C GLY A 102 -17.20 -10.16 25.06
N ALA A 103 -17.06 -9.92 23.75
CA ALA A 103 -15.84 -10.26 23.01
C ALA A 103 -14.70 -9.26 23.29
N SER A 104 -13.45 -9.73 23.21
CA SER A 104 -12.25 -8.92 23.45
C SER A 104 -12.14 -7.80 22.40
N LEU A 105 -11.90 -6.57 22.85
CA LEU A 105 -11.74 -5.39 21.99
C LEU A 105 -10.36 -5.42 21.35
N HIS A 106 -10.28 -5.27 20.03
CA HIS A 106 -9.01 -5.08 19.34
C HIS A 106 -8.44 -3.67 19.62
N THR A 107 -7.12 -3.54 19.63
CA THR A 107 -6.45 -2.25 19.95
C THR A 107 -6.44 -1.27 18.78
N GLU A 108 -6.69 -1.76 17.57
CA GLU A 108 -6.68 -0.98 16.34
C GLU A 108 -8.01 -1.15 15.60
N THR A 109 -8.38 -0.16 14.80
CA THR A 109 -9.57 -0.25 13.95
C THR A 109 -9.27 -1.03 12.67
N LEU A 110 -10.31 -1.50 11.96
CA LEU A 110 -10.10 -2.22 10.70
C LEU A 110 -9.54 -1.28 9.62
N GLY A 111 -10.04 -0.04 9.58
CA GLY A 111 -9.55 1.01 8.68
C GLY A 111 -8.06 1.27 8.91
N ALA A 112 -7.59 1.33 10.16
CA ALA A 112 -6.17 1.51 10.47
C ALA A 112 -5.30 0.32 10.02
N VAL A 113 -5.81 -0.92 10.09
CA VAL A 113 -5.11 -2.10 9.55
C VAL A 113 -5.02 -2.01 8.02
N ILE A 114 -6.13 -1.68 7.35
CA ILE A 114 -6.19 -1.56 5.89
C ILE A 114 -5.28 -0.43 5.39
N ASP A 115 -5.23 0.71 6.08
CA ASP A 115 -4.33 1.82 5.76
C ASP A 115 -2.85 1.41 5.80
N ARG A 116 -2.43 0.68 6.84
CA ARG A 116 -1.05 0.16 6.92
C ARG A 116 -0.74 -0.84 5.81
N MET A 117 -1.70 -1.69 5.45
CA MET A 117 -1.54 -2.60 4.30
C MET A 117 -1.36 -1.80 2.99
N ALA A 118 -2.16 -0.76 2.77
CA ALA A 118 -2.05 0.10 1.60
C ALA A 118 -0.68 0.81 1.54
N ALA A 119 -0.21 1.36 2.66
CA ALA A 119 1.10 1.99 2.78
C ALA A 119 2.24 1.02 2.42
N LYS A 120 2.19 -0.22 2.93
CA LYS A 120 3.19 -1.26 2.64
C LYS A 120 3.13 -1.76 1.20
N TRP A 121 1.93 -1.85 0.63
CA TRP A 121 1.76 -2.17 -0.78
C TRP A 121 2.43 -1.12 -1.68
N VAL A 122 2.19 0.17 -1.45
CA VAL A 122 2.82 1.26 -2.22
C VAL A 122 4.34 1.23 -2.09
N ALA A 123 4.86 1.08 -0.87
CA ALA A 123 6.31 0.99 -0.63
C ALA A 123 6.95 -0.20 -1.36
N ALA A 124 6.29 -1.36 -1.35
CA ALA A 124 6.76 -2.55 -2.06
C ALA A 124 6.78 -2.35 -3.59
N GLN A 125 5.73 -1.73 -4.14
CA GLN A 125 5.63 -1.44 -5.58
C GLN A 125 6.71 -0.48 -6.06
N GLN A 126 7.07 0.54 -5.27
CA GLN A 126 8.13 1.47 -5.62
C GLN A 126 9.52 0.85 -5.47
N ALA A 127 9.73 0.02 -4.46
CA ALA A 127 10.96 -0.74 -4.33
C ALA A 127 11.19 -1.66 -5.55
N LEU A 128 10.13 -2.15 -6.20
CA LEU A 128 10.21 -2.85 -7.49
C LEU A 128 10.45 -1.91 -8.70
N GLY A 129 10.05 -0.65 -8.61
CA GLY A 129 9.98 0.32 -9.71
C GLY A 129 11.26 1.11 -10.01
N VAL A 130 12.36 0.94 -9.26
CA VAL A 130 13.61 1.69 -9.50
C VAL A 130 14.69 0.83 -10.18
N PRO A 131 14.86 0.97 -11.50
CA PRO A 131 16.18 0.99 -12.11
C PRO A 131 16.56 2.45 -12.37
N GLU A 132 17.47 3.03 -11.58
CA GLU A 132 18.07 4.33 -11.90
C GLU A 132 19.07 4.13 -13.06
N PRO A 133 18.81 4.63 -14.30
CA PRO A 133 19.84 4.61 -15.33
C PRO A 133 20.80 5.76 -15.03
N ALA A 134 22.03 5.38 -14.65
CA ALA A 134 23.16 6.28 -14.55
C ALA A 134 23.16 7.28 -15.72
N ALA A 135 23.15 8.56 -15.36
CA ALA A 135 23.29 9.69 -16.27
C ALA A 135 24.35 9.38 -17.34
N ARG A 136 23.92 9.37 -18.61
CA ARG A 136 24.80 9.32 -19.77
C ARG A 136 25.67 10.58 -19.76
N GLN A 137 26.81 10.52 -19.09
CA GLN A 137 27.93 11.41 -19.38
C GLN A 137 28.34 11.15 -20.83
N GLN A 138 27.99 12.08 -21.71
CA GLN A 138 28.55 12.13 -23.05
C GLN A 138 30.05 12.43 -22.93
N SER A 139 30.88 11.39 -22.80
CA SER A 139 32.30 11.49 -23.13
C SER A 139 32.45 11.38 -24.64
N LYS A 140 32.12 12.47 -25.33
CA LYS A 140 32.58 12.66 -26.72
C LYS A 140 34.05 13.05 -26.67
N GLY A 141 34.90 12.05 -26.47
CA GLY A 141 36.36 12.14 -26.62
C GLY A 141 36.81 10.97 -27.48
N ALA A 142 36.63 11.09 -28.79
CA ALA A 142 37.28 10.18 -29.73
C ALA A 142 38.73 10.67 -29.92
N ASP A 143 39.69 9.96 -29.35
CA ASP A 143 41.03 9.85 -29.96
C ASP A 143 41.71 8.53 -29.58
N GLY A 144 42.34 7.93 -30.60
CA GLY A 144 42.72 6.53 -30.64
C GLY A 144 43.94 6.15 -29.80
N ARG A 145 43.98 4.87 -29.39
CA ARG A 145 45.05 3.90 -29.69
C ARG A 145 44.93 2.65 -28.80
N ASN A 146 44.81 1.52 -29.49
CA ASN A 146 45.27 0.18 -29.17
C ASN A 146 46.18 0.04 -27.91
N ARG A 147 45.73 -0.72 -26.89
CA ARG A 147 46.61 -1.55 -26.04
C ARG A 147 45.93 -2.85 -25.60
N ARG A 148 46.63 -3.95 -25.85
CA ARG A 148 46.34 -5.32 -25.39
C ARG A 148 46.68 -5.50 -23.91
N ARG A 149 46.04 -6.53 -23.30
CA ARG A 149 46.31 -7.23 -22.02
C ARG A 149 45.99 -6.48 -20.71
N ALA A 150 45.01 -6.98 -19.97
CA ALA A 150 45.23 -7.91 -18.84
C ALA A 150 43.84 -8.33 -18.29
N ILE A 151 43.63 -9.62 -18.06
CA ILE A 151 42.48 -10.09 -17.28
C ILE A 151 42.77 -9.71 -15.83
N ALA A 152 42.38 -8.50 -15.45
CA ALA A 152 42.20 -8.16 -14.06
C ALA A 152 40.90 -8.82 -13.61
N HIS A 153 41.00 -9.77 -12.68
CA HIS A 153 39.87 -10.12 -11.82
C HIS A 153 39.46 -8.85 -11.08
N ARG A 154 38.61 -8.02 -11.70
CA ARG A 154 37.83 -7.03 -10.96
C ARG A 154 36.86 -7.85 -10.12
N ILE A 155 37.11 -7.86 -8.83
CA ILE A 155 36.08 -8.12 -7.83
C ILE A 155 34.90 -7.24 -8.25
N SER A 156 33.81 -7.89 -8.67
CA SER A 156 32.59 -7.20 -9.08
C SER A 156 32.11 -6.45 -7.84
N GLU A 157 32.31 -5.14 -7.83
CA GLU A 157 31.79 -4.26 -6.79
C GLU A 157 30.28 -4.50 -6.63
N ASP A 158 29.88 -4.51 -5.37
CA ASP A 158 28.56 -4.75 -4.84
C ASP A 158 27.50 -3.99 -5.66
N ARG A 159 26.69 -4.75 -6.40
CA ARG A 159 25.80 -4.21 -7.43
C ARG A 159 24.52 -3.68 -6.75
N PRO A 160 24.09 -2.43 -7.01
CA PRO A 160 22.93 -1.81 -6.36
C PRO A 160 21.61 -2.58 -6.52
N HIS A 161 21.52 -3.49 -7.50
CA HIS A 161 20.37 -4.38 -7.68
C HIS A 161 20.10 -5.30 -6.48
N ARG A 162 21.12 -5.70 -5.70
CA ARG A 162 20.92 -6.60 -4.54
C ARG A 162 20.22 -5.89 -3.38
N VAL A 163 20.49 -4.58 -3.19
CA VAL A 163 19.90 -3.79 -2.10
C VAL A 163 18.44 -3.45 -2.41
N VAL A 164 18.13 -3.08 -3.66
CA VAL A 164 16.74 -2.81 -4.11
C VAL A 164 15.87 -4.07 -4.01
N ASP A 165 16.42 -5.23 -4.41
CA ASP A 165 15.75 -6.53 -4.26
C ASP A 165 15.50 -6.89 -2.78
N THR A 166 16.44 -6.54 -1.89
CA THR A 166 16.29 -6.78 -0.43
C THR A 166 15.23 -5.88 0.19
N GLU A 167 15.16 -4.60 -0.20
CA GLU A 167 14.14 -3.67 0.31
C GLU A 167 12.74 -4.01 -0.19
N ALA A 168 12.61 -4.34 -1.49
CA ALA A 168 11.35 -4.84 -2.04
C ALA A 168 10.92 -6.11 -1.31
N HIS A 169 11.83 -7.05 -1.12
CA HIS A 169 11.56 -8.28 -0.38
C HIS A 169 11.10 -8.01 1.06
N LEU A 170 11.73 -7.07 1.77
CA LEU A 170 11.34 -6.67 3.12
C LEU A 170 9.92 -6.09 3.14
N GLN A 171 9.58 -5.18 2.23
CA GLN A 171 8.25 -4.56 2.20
C GLN A 171 7.17 -5.57 1.80
N TRP A 172 7.44 -6.48 0.85
CA TRP A 172 6.53 -7.58 0.52
C TRP A 172 6.33 -8.54 1.69
N TYR A 173 7.40 -8.86 2.42
CA TYR A 173 7.32 -9.69 3.62
C TYR A 173 6.46 -9.01 4.71
N ARG A 174 6.67 -7.71 4.96
CA ARG A 174 5.84 -6.94 5.90
C ARG A 174 4.37 -6.86 5.47
N LEU A 175 4.10 -6.71 4.18
CA LEU A 175 2.75 -6.75 3.65
C LEU A 175 2.09 -8.12 3.87
N ALA A 176 2.84 -9.21 3.66
CA ALA A 176 2.36 -10.57 3.90
C ALA A 176 2.01 -10.79 5.38
N GLU A 177 2.88 -10.34 6.32
CA GLU A 177 2.59 -10.40 7.76
C GLU A 177 1.30 -9.64 8.12
N LEU A 178 1.09 -8.46 7.55
CA LEU A 178 -0.15 -7.70 7.76
C LEU A 178 -1.37 -8.39 7.14
N ALA A 179 -1.23 -9.00 5.97
CA ALA A 179 -2.32 -9.71 5.30
C ALA A 179 -2.73 -10.99 6.06
N ASP A 180 -1.78 -11.69 6.68
CA ASP A 180 -2.05 -12.83 7.55
C ASP A 180 -2.70 -12.37 8.86
N GLY A 181 -2.19 -11.32 9.50
CA GLY A 181 -2.83 -10.73 10.68
C GLY A 181 -4.25 -10.21 10.42
N TYR A 182 -4.48 -9.61 9.25
CA TYR A 182 -5.82 -9.20 8.81
C TYR A 182 -6.74 -10.42 8.63
N ARG A 183 -6.25 -11.51 8.04
CA ARG A 183 -7.01 -12.76 7.88
C ARG A 183 -7.43 -13.36 9.22
N ASP A 184 -6.52 -13.37 10.19
CA ASP A 184 -6.82 -13.84 11.54
C ASP A 184 -7.85 -12.94 12.21
N LEU A 185 -7.71 -11.62 12.07
CA LEU A 185 -8.65 -10.64 12.62
C LEU A 185 -10.06 -10.80 12.04
N ILE A 186 -10.22 -10.87 10.72
CA ILE A 186 -11.54 -11.07 10.10
C ILE A 186 -12.16 -12.40 10.53
N THR A 187 -11.34 -13.45 10.71
CA THR A 187 -11.79 -14.77 11.18
C THR A 187 -12.28 -14.69 12.63
N GLU A 188 -11.56 -14.00 13.50
CA GLU A 188 -11.95 -13.80 14.90
C GLU A 188 -13.21 -12.93 15.04
N VAL A 189 -13.37 -11.94 14.18
CA VAL A 189 -14.58 -11.09 14.11
C VAL A 189 -15.77 -11.89 13.58
N ALA A 190 -15.60 -12.68 12.52
CA ALA A 190 -16.64 -13.56 11.97
C ALA A 190 -17.09 -14.64 12.98
N GLN A 191 -16.17 -15.14 13.80
CA GLN A 191 -16.46 -16.07 14.89
C GLN A 191 -17.00 -15.37 16.15
N HIS A 192 -17.21 -14.05 16.11
CA HIS A 192 -17.63 -13.20 17.23
C HIS A 192 -16.74 -13.33 18.48
N ARG A 193 -15.46 -13.67 18.31
CA ARG A 193 -14.46 -13.74 19.39
C ARG A 193 -13.82 -12.39 19.69
N ARG A 194 -13.83 -11.48 18.70
CA ARG A 194 -13.34 -10.10 18.84
C ARG A 194 -14.36 -9.06 18.39
N ARG A 195 -14.25 -7.87 18.97
CA ARG A 195 -14.94 -6.66 18.54
C ARG A 195 -13.91 -5.67 18.02
N LEU A 196 -14.25 -4.94 16.97
CA LEU A 196 -13.42 -3.88 16.44
C LEU A 196 -13.79 -2.57 17.16
N PRO A 197 -12.81 -1.72 17.51
CA PRO A 197 -13.11 -0.36 17.92
C PRO A 197 -13.71 0.40 16.72
N THR A 198 -14.79 1.13 16.98
CA THR A 198 -15.47 1.99 16.02
C THR A 198 -15.47 3.37 16.66
N TRP A 199 -14.70 4.32 16.11
CA TRP A 199 -14.56 5.68 16.64
C TRP A 199 -15.38 6.66 15.83
#